data_AF-A0A7Y1ZD22-F1
#
_entry.id   AF-A0A7Y1ZD22-F1
#
_cell.length_a   1.000
_cell.length_b   1.000
_cell.length_c   1.000
_cell.angle_alpha   90.00
_cell.angle_beta   90.00
_cell.angle_gamma   90.00
#
_symmetry.space_group_name_H-M   'P 1'
#
loop_
_entity.id
_entity.type
_entity.pdbx_description
1 polymer ?
#
loop_
_entity_poly.entity_id
_entity_poly.type
_entity_poly.pdbx_seq_one_letter_code
_entity_poly.pdbx_strand_id
1 'polypeptide(L)'
;MQTVLAYLMFIISGIALQAQNTIEVTLTDFKSNDGSVRVGLYDKEGDFLDLEFRTLKSKISDKKAVVTFTDVPDGIYAISCYHYEDDNGELNMILGMIPSESYGCSNGARGFFGPPKWEDAKFDISGGEKRKFDIRL
;
A
#
# COMPACT_ATOMS: atom_id res chain seq x y z
N MET A 1 -24.43 -37.82 17.30
CA MET A 1 -23.93 -37.42 15.96
C MET A 1 -24.59 -36.14 15.43
N GLN A 2 -25.91 -35.99 15.57
CA GLN A 2 -26.66 -34.82 15.08
C GLN A 2 -26.28 -33.49 15.77
N THR A 3 -25.90 -33.54 17.06
CA THR A 3 -25.43 -32.37 17.81
C THR A 3 -24.04 -31.89 17.38
N VAL A 4 -23.15 -32.79 16.98
CA VAL A 4 -21.80 -32.44 16.48
C VAL A 4 -21.89 -31.73 15.12
N LEU A 5 -22.82 -32.17 14.26
CA LEU A 5 -23.11 -31.53 12.97
C LEU A 5 -23.64 -30.10 13.12
N ALA A 6 -24.45 -29.82 14.15
CA ALA A 6 -24.97 -28.48 14.42
C ALA A 6 -23.89 -27.49 14.87
N TYR A 7 -22.93 -27.93 15.71
CA TYR A 7 -21.77 -27.11 16.09
C TYR A 7 -20.84 -26.83 14.91
N LEU A 8 -20.66 -27.81 14.01
CA LEU A 8 -19.84 -27.63 12.80
C LEU A 8 -20.47 -26.61 11.84
N MET A 9 -21.80 -26.58 11.73
CA MET A 9 -22.53 -25.60 10.91
C MET A 9 -22.46 -24.17 11.48
N PHE A 10 -22.44 -24.01 12.80
CA PHE A 10 -22.34 -22.69 13.45
C PHE A 10 -20.95 -22.05 13.30
N ILE A 11 -19.89 -22.86 13.21
CA ILE A 11 -18.52 -22.38 12.96
C ILE A 11 -18.35 -21.84 11.53
N ILE A 12 -19.09 -22.39 10.56
CA ILE A 12 -19.02 -21.97 9.14
C ILE A 12 -19.71 -20.62 8.91
N SER A 13 -20.74 -20.28 9.68
CA SER A 13 -21.40 -18.95 9.59
C SER A 13 -20.62 -17.82 10.25
N GLY A 14 -19.60 -18.13 11.04
CA GLY A 14 -18.74 -17.15 11.72
C GLY A 14 -17.59 -16.60 10.87
N ILE A 15 -17.42 -17.11 9.64
CA ILE A 15 -16.56 -16.46 8.65
C ILE A 15 -17.34 -15.24 8.18
N ALA A 16 -17.28 -14.17 8.98
CA ALA A 16 -17.87 -12.89 8.68
C ALA A 16 -17.54 -12.54 7.22
N LEU A 17 -18.55 -12.06 6.49
CA LEU A 17 -18.31 -11.28 5.29
C LEU A 17 -17.47 -10.08 5.72
N GLN A 18 -16.14 -10.23 5.75
CA GLN A 18 -15.26 -9.09 5.80
C GLN A 18 -15.49 -8.35 4.49
N ALA A 19 -15.79 -7.07 4.60
CA ALA A 19 -15.80 -6.19 3.47
C ALA A 19 -14.42 -6.29 2.78
N GLN A 20 -14.44 -6.73 1.52
CA GLN A 20 -13.25 -6.87 0.69
C GLN A 20 -13.10 -5.56 -0.09
N ASN A 21 -12.46 -4.59 0.54
CA ASN A 21 -12.21 -3.30 -0.08
C ASN A 21 -11.15 -3.43 -1.18
N THR A 22 -11.16 -2.49 -2.13
CA THR A 22 -10.17 -2.40 -3.21
C THR A 22 -9.47 -1.05 -3.16
N ILE A 23 -8.14 -1.05 -3.26
CA ILE A 23 -7.33 0.15 -3.32
C ILE A 23 -6.56 0.14 -4.63
N GLU A 24 -6.85 1.09 -5.51
CA GLU A 24 -6.13 1.30 -6.77
C GLU A 24 -5.21 2.52 -6.62
N VAL A 25 -3.93 2.35 -6.93
CA VAL A 25 -2.91 3.40 -6.87
C VAL A 25 -2.37 3.62 -8.27
N THR A 26 -2.62 4.81 -8.81
CA THR A 26 -2.05 5.26 -10.08
C THR A 26 -0.87 6.17 -9.79
N LEU A 27 0.30 5.78 -10.30
CA LEU A 27 1.55 6.51 -10.12
C LEU A 27 1.94 7.16 -11.44
N THR A 28 2.38 8.40 -11.37
CA THR A 28 2.71 9.23 -12.53
C THR A 28 3.98 10.05 -12.29
N ASP A 29 4.50 10.64 -13.36
CA ASP A 29 5.67 11.55 -13.35
C ASP A 29 7.02 10.85 -13.12
N PHE A 30 7.12 9.56 -13.48
CA PHE A 30 8.40 8.87 -13.48
C PHE A 30 9.38 9.51 -14.47
N LYS A 31 10.64 9.65 -14.04
CA LYS A 31 11.72 10.24 -14.87
C LYS A 31 12.09 9.33 -16.04
N SER A 32 12.04 8.02 -15.85
CA SER A 32 12.30 6.98 -16.85
C SER A 32 11.23 5.87 -16.78
N ASN A 33 11.22 4.96 -17.76
CA ASN A 33 10.44 3.72 -17.70
C ASN A 33 11.27 2.53 -17.18
N ASP A 34 12.50 2.78 -16.74
CA ASP A 34 13.44 1.74 -16.35
C ASP A 34 13.07 1.21 -14.96
N GLY A 35 13.27 -0.09 -14.75
CA GLY A 35 12.96 -0.75 -13.48
C GLY A 35 11.45 -0.92 -13.23
N SER A 36 11.05 -0.76 -11.97
CA SER A 36 9.67 -0.96 -11.51
C SER A 36 9.29 0.04 -10.43
N VAL A 37 8.02 0.09 -10.07
CA VAL A 37 7.57 0.79 -8.86
C VAL A 37 7.21 -0.24 -7.79
N ARG A 38 7.61 0.02 -6.55
CA ARG A 38 7.15 -0.73 -5.38
C ARG A 38 6.14 0.12 -4.62
N VAL A 39 5.02 -0.49 -4.24
CA VAL A 39 3.95 0.16 -3.48
C VAL A 39 3.68 -0.67 -2.23
N GLY A 40 3.94 -0.08 -1.07
CA GLY A 40 3.66 -0.64 0.24
C GLY A 40 2.36 -0.10 0.81
N LEU A 41 1.53 -0.99 1.32
CA LEU A 41 0.34 -0.70 2.12
C LEU A 41 0.66 -1.02 3.58
N TYR A 42 0.34 -0.10 4.48
CA TYR A 42 0.65 -0.17 5.90
C TYR A 42 -0.63 -0.06 6.72
N ASP A 43 -0.79 -0.89 7.75
CA ASP A 43 -1.98 -0.95 8.60
C ASP A 43 -1.73 -0.47 10.04
N LYS A 44 -0.48 -0.07 10.36
CA LYS A 44 -0.08 0.43 11.68
C LYS A 44 0.86 1.62 11.56
N GLU A 45 0.67 2.56 12.47
CA GLU A 45 1.51 3.76 12.59
C GLU A 45 2.98 3.43 12.87
N GLY A 46 3.24 2.53 13.83
CA GLY A 46 4.60 2.16 14.22
C GLY A 46 5.39 1.41 13.15
N ASP A 47 4.69 0.82 12.18
CA ASP A 47 5.29 0.04 11.09
C ASP A 47 5.44 0.89 9.81
N PHE A 48 4.94 2.14 9.79
CA PHE A 48 4.92 2.99 8.61
C PHE A 48 6.35 3.31 8.12
N LEU A 49 6.61 2.99 6.84
CA LEU A 49 7.92 3.10 6.17
C LEU A 49 8.98 2.08 6.65
N ASP A 50 8.60 1.12 7.49
CA ASP A 50 9.50 0.05 7.99
C ASP A 50 8.98 -1.33 7.59
N LEU A 51 7.80 -1.72 8.07
CA LEU A 51 7.22 -3.04 7.85
C LEU A 51 5.87 -2.94 7.13
N GLU A 52 5.83 -3.39 5.87
CA GLU A 52 4.61 -3.31 5.08
C GLU A 52 3.62 -4.42 5.46
N PHE A 53 2.33 -4.08 5.56
CA PHE A 53 1.25 -5.07 5.67
C PHE A 53 1.14 -5.89 4.38
N ARG A 54 1.20 -5.21 3.24
CA ARG A 54 1.28 -5.83 1.91
C ARG A 54 2.11 -4.96 0.99
N THR A 55 2.80 -5.61 0.05
CA THR A 55 3.59 -4.91 -0.95
C THR A 55 3.37 -5.50 -2.33
N LEU A 56 3.22 -4.64 -3.32
CA LEU A 56 3.11 -5.00 -4.73
C LEU A 56 4.17 -4.26 -5.54
N LYS A 57 4.54 -4.86 -6.67
CA LYS A 57 5.41 -4.24 -7.68
C LYS A 57 4.67 -4.13 -9.00
N SER A 58 4.95 -3.09 -9.77
CA SER A 58 4.40 -2.91 -11.13
C SER A 58 5.45 -2.35 -12.07
N LYS A 59 5.39 -2.73 -13.35
CA LYS A 59 6.28 -2.17 -14.37
C LYS A 59 5.87 -0.74 -14.70
N ILE A 60 6.85 0.09 -15.03
CA ILE A 60 6.61 1.46 -15.46
C ILE A 60 6.48 1.46 -16.98
N SER A 61 5.42 2.07 -17.49
CA SER A 61 5.18 2.27 -18.93
C SER A 61 4.63 3.66 -19.15
N ASP A 62 5.12 4.35 -20.17
CA ASP A 62 4.72 5.73 -20.51
C ASP A 62 4.76 6.68 -19.29
N LYS A 63 5.78 6.52 -18.44
CA LYS A 63 5.98 7.28 -17.20
C LYS A 63 4.81 7.15 -16.22
N LYS A 64 4.15 5.99 -16.23
CA LYS A 64 3.02 5.64 -15.37
C LYS A 64 3.10 4.20 -14.91
N ALA A 65 2.48 3.93 -13.77
CA ALA A 65 2.27 2.58 -13.27
C ALA A 65 0.95 2.52 -12.49
N VAL A 66 0.35 1.34 -12.44
CA VAL A 66 -0.87 1.09 -11.67
C VAL A 66 -0.68 -0.15 -10.81
N VAL A 67 -1.12 -0.06 -9.56
CA VAL A 67 -1.16 -1.16 -8.59
C VAL A 67 -2.56 -1.26 -8.01
N THR A 68 -3.05 -2.46 -7.80
CA THR A 68 -4.36 -2.70 -7.17
C THR A 68 -4.23 -3.71 -6.05
N PHE A 69 -4.57 -3.31 -4.84
CA PHE A 69 -4.78 -4.20 -3.70
C PHE A 69 -6.25 -4.61 -3.67
N THR A 70 -6.53 -5.91 -3.71
CA THR A 70 -7.86 -6.48 -3.50
C THR A 70 -7.97 -7.07 -2.10
N ASP A 71 -9.20 -7.38 -1.68
CA ASP A 71 -9.45 -8.10 -0.43
C ASP A 71 -8.82 -7.41 0.77
N VAL A 72 -8.90 -6.08 0.80
CA VAL A 72 -8.37 -5.25 1.89
C VAL A 72 -9.44 -5.20 2.98
N PRO A 73 -9.14 -5.65 4.22
CA PRO A 73 -10.07 -5.56 5.34
C PRO A 73 -10.47 -4.12 5.63
N ASP A 74 -11.55 -3.96 6.38
CA ASP A 74 -11.91 -2.66 6.95
C ASP A 74 -10.81 -2.21 7.92
N GLY A 75 -10.40 -0.95 7.83
CA GLY A 75 -9.35 -0.42 8.69
C GLY A 75 -8.77 0.91 8.23
N ILE A 76 -7.70 1.29 8.93
CA ILE A 76 -6.92 2.49 8.65
C ILE A 76 -5.63 2.07 7.96
N TYR A 77 -5.32 2.70 6.84
CA TYR A 77 -4.14 2.36 6.06
C TYR A 77 -3.37 3.60 5.63
N ALA A 78 -2.09 3.42 5.31
CA ALA A 78 -1.29 4.39 4.58
C ALA A 78 -0.58 3.70 3.40
N ILE A 79 -0.26 4.47 2.36
CA ILE A 79 0.49 4.02 1.19
C ILE A 79 1.82 4.75 1.15
N SER A 80 2.89 4.00 0.88
CA SER A 80 4.18 4.54 0.43
C SER A 80 4.55 3.88 -0.89
N CYS A 81 5.21 4.63 -1.76
CA CYS A 81 5.64 4.14 -3.06
C CYS A 81 6.97 4.78 -3.46
N TYR A 82 7.78 4.03 -4.18
CA TYR A 82 9.05 4.50 -4.71
C TYR A 82 9.38 3.82 -6.03
N HIS A 83 10.02 4.59 -6.92
CA HIS A 83 10.64 4.08 -8.13
C HIS A 83 11.85 3.25 -7.72
N TYR A 84 11.99 2.06 -8.30
CA TYR A 84 13.00 1.07 -7.96
C TYR A 84 13.70 0.64 -9.26
N GLU A 85 14.80 1.33 -9.59
CA GLU A 85 15.46 1.25 -10.89
C GLU A 85 16.35 0.01 -11.05
N ASP A 86 17.02 -0.42 -9.97
CA ASP A 86 18.12 -1.41 -10.04
C ASP A 86 17.73 -2.83 -9.59
N ASP A 87 16.50 -3.01 -9.11
CA ASP A 87 15.94 -4.26 -8.58
C ASP A 87 16.78 -4.92 -7.45
N ASN A 88 17.72 -4.20 -6.81
CA ASN A 88 18.82 -4.77 -6.02
C ASN A 88 18.48 -5.25 -4.58
N GLY A 89 17.41 -4.73 -4.01
CA GLY A 89 16.80 -5.06 -2.72
C GLY A 89 16.58 -3.82 -1.86
N GLU A 90 17.30 -2.75 -2.16
CA GLU A 90 17.58 -1.64 -1.25
C GLU A 90 17.16 -0.31 -1.87
N LEU A 91 16.49 0.53 -1.09
CA LEU A 91 16.22 1.90 -1.48
C LEU A 91 17.52 2.69 -1.41
N ASN A 92 18.01 3.16 -2.54
CA ASN A 92 19.20 4.00 -2.57
C ASN A 92 18.93 5.30 -1.79
N MET A 93 19.76 5.62 -0.80
CA MET A 93 19.59 6.81 0.05
C MET A 93 20.79 7.74 -0.06
N ILE A 94 20.54 9.02 -0.36
CA ILE A 94 21.52 10.10 -0.26
C ILE A 94 21.88 10.28 1.21
N LEU A 95 23.16 10.09 1.53
CA LEU A 95 23.72 10.19 2.88
C LEU A 95 22.99 9.29 3.91
N GLY A 96 22.30 8.22 3.45
CA GLY A 96 21.50 7.35 4.31
C GLY A 96 20.22 7.97 4.88
N MET A 97 19.78 9.13 4.37
CA MET A 97 18.66 9.89 4.95
C MET A 97 17.51 10.18 3.98
N ILE A 98 17.80 10.41 2.70
CA ILE A 98 16.79 10.82 1.71
C ILE A 98 16.83 9.82 0.56
N PRO A 99 15.71 9.22 0.14
CA PRO A 99 15.68 8.39 -1.06
C PRO A 99 16.27 9.17 -2.25
N SER A 100 17.27 8.59 -2.93
CA SER A 100 17.81 9.16 -4.17
C SER A 100 16.85 8.98 -5.34
N GLU A 101 15.94 8.01 -5.22
CA GLU A 101 14.87 7.74 -6.15
C GLU A 101 13.60 8.54 -5.82
N SER A 102 12.74 8.69 -6.83
CA SER A 102 11.45 9.34 -6.68
C SER A 102 10.52 8.53 -5.77
N TYR A 103 9.86 9.19 -4.81
CA TYR A 103 8.97 8.56 -3.83
C TYR A 103 7.72 9.40 -3.55
N GLY A 104 6.68 8.76 -3.03
CA GLY A 104 5.42 9.41 -2.68
C GLY A 104 4.61 8.60 -1.66
N CYS A 105 3.61 9.25 -1.07
CA CYS A 105 2.70 8.63 -0.11
C CYS A 105 1.24 9.01 -0.41
N SER A 106 0.29 8.25 0.16
CA SER A 106 -1.13 8.62 0.12
C SER A 106 -1.36 10.02 0.69
N ASN A 107 -2.47 10.65 0.27
CA ASN A 107 -2.83 12.04 0.60
C ASN A 107 -1.78 13.09 0.23
N GLY A 108 -0.75 12.74 -0.55
CA GLY A 108 0.36 13.64 -0.85
C GLY A 108 1.22 13.96 0.37
N ALA A 109 1.22 13.08 1.39
CA ALA A 109 2.04 13.25 2.58
C ALA A 109 3.52 13.37 2.20
N ARG A 110 4.17 14.43 2.70
CA ARG A 110 5.57 14.76 2.43
C ARG A 110 6.27 15.15 3.71
N GLY A 111 7.46 14.62 3.91
CA GLY A 111 8.33 15.03 4.99
C GLY A 111 9.16 16.24 4.59
N PHE A 112 8.91 17.41 5.19
CA PHE A 112 9.78 18.59 5.01
C PHE A 112 10.99 18.58 5.95
N PHE A 113 10.83 17.96 7.13
CA PHE A 113 11.88 17.78 8.15
C PHE A 113 11.84 16.34 8.67
N GLY A 114 12.35 15.40 7.88
CA GLY A 114 12.30 13.96 8.16
C GLY A 114 11.39 13.21 7.19
N PRO A 115 11.08 11.93 7.46
CA PRO A 115 10.18 11.14 6.62
C PRO A 115 8.72 11.65 6.68
N PRO A 116 7.88 11.31 5.69
CA PRO A 116 6.44 11.50 5.79
C PRO A 116 5.87 10.89 7.06
N LYS A 117 4.88 11.54 7.67
CA LYS A 117 4.23 11.04 8.89
C LYS A 117 3.02 10.19 8.53
N TRP A 118 2.80 9.12 9.28
CA TRP A 118 1.60 8.29 9.19
C TRP A 118 0.33 9.15 9.23
N GLU A 119 0.29 10.13 10.13
CA GLU A 119 -0.89 10.95 10.37
C GLU A 119 -1.30 11.83 9.19
N ASP A 120 -0.34 12.19 8.34
CA ASP A 120 -0.61 12.91 7.10
C ASP A 120 -0.98 11.94 5.96
N ALA A 121 -0.51 10.69 6.02
CA ALA A 121 -0.68 9.68 4.97
C ALA A 121 -1.92 8.79 5.14
N LYS A 122 -2.42 8.63 6.37
CA LYS A 122 -3.44 7.62 6.70
C LYS A 122 -4.81 7.92 6.09
N PHE A 123 -5.60 6.86 5.91
CA PHE A 123 -6.98 6.95 5.45
C PHE A 123 -7.78 5.73 5.90
N ASP A 124 -9.07 5.94 6.22
CA ASP A 124 -10.00 4.86 6.58
C ASP A 124 -10.64 4.25 5.33
N ILE A 125 -10.69 2.93 5.21
CA ILE A 125 -11.44 2.23 4.16
C ILE A 125 -12.38 1.20 4.80
N SER A 126 -13.62 1.14 4.36
CA SER A 126 -14.59 0.19 4.92
C SER A 126 -15.75 -0.13 4.00
N GLY A 127 -16.45 -1.24 4.26
CA GLY A 127 -17.77 -1.50 3.67
C GLY A 127 -17.74 -1.92 2.19
N GLY A 128 -16.64 -2.49 1.72
CA GLY A 128 -16.47 -2.92 0.33
C GLY A 128 -16.16 -1.76 -0.61
N GLU A 129 -15.58 -0.70 -0.07
CA GLU A 129 -15.21 0.50 -0.81
C GLU A 129 -14.15 0.20 -1.88
N LYS A 130 -14.27 0.90 -3.01
CA LYS A 130 -13.21 0.98 -4.03
C LYS A 130 -12.59 2.37 -3.96
N ARG A 131 -11.40 2.49 -3.36
CA ARG A 131 -10.68 3.75 -3.24
C ARG A 131 -9.59 3.88 -4.29
N LYS A 132 -9.42 5.09 -4.83
CA LYS A 132 -8.41 5.43 -5.83
C LYS A 132 -7.47 6.49 -5.29
N PHE A 133 -6.18 6.33 -5.55
CA PHE A 133 -5.14 7.32 -5.24
C PHE A 133 -4.35 7.64 -6.51
N ASP A 134 -4.19 8.92 -6.79
CA ASP A 134 -3.28 9.44 -7.80
C ASP A 134 -2.05 10.02 -7.10
N ILE A 135 -0.89 9.37 -7.25
CA ILE A 135 0.36 9.78 -6.63
C ILE A 135 1.33 10.24 -7.73
N ARG A 136 1.90 11.44 -7.54
CA ARG A 136 2.97 11.98 -8.38
C ARG A 136 4.30 11.74 -7.69
N LEU A 137 5.22 11.11 -8.41
CA LEU A 137 6.57 10.74 -7.97
C LEU A 137 7.63 11.75 -8.44
#